data_AF-A0A4Y1ZD96-F1
#
_entry.id   AF-A0A4Y1ZD96-F1
#
_cell.length_a   1.000
_cell.length_b   1.000
_cell.length_c   1.000
_cell.angle_alpha   90.00
_cell.angle_beta   90.00
_cell.angle_gamma   90.00
#
_symmetry.space_group_name_H-M   'P 1'
#
loop_
_entity.id
_entity.type
_entity.pdbx_description
1 polymer ?
#
loop_
_entity_poly.entity_id
_entity_poly.type
_entity_poly.pdbx_seq_one_letter_code
_entity_poly.pdbx_strand_id
1 'polypeptide(L)'
;MTFIARDIREQLADLGYRSLDEVIGQAHLLRIRKEVHNHWKARTLDLSDLLYQAESDVSKRFFARAQEHHVDRRFDERNLVATCLPTIENKKPIQLVYKLRNSDRTVGSTLGYFISRSTGGKGLPEDTITLSFTGSAGQSFAAFLPKGVTMILTGDANDYVGKGLSGGKVIIKSEEIIGVDTDSQAMMGNVALLERPAVKPMYAVLQEDDSACATVVQKLLLRESVKMDASI
;
A
#
# COMPACT_ATOMS: atom_id res chain seq x y z
N MET A 1 -26.04 -14.69 4.54
CA MET A 1 -25.28 -15.83 3.97
C MET A 1 -25.77 -17.22 4.43
N THR A 2 -26.83 -17.32 5.26
CA THR A 2 -27.29 -18.61 5.81
C THR A 2 -27.81 -19.61 4.76
N PHE A 3 -28.47 -19.12 3.70
CA PHE A 3 -28.98 -19.98 2.62
C PHE A 3 -27.87 -20.64 1.82
N ILE A 4 -26.84 -19.88 1.41
CA ILE A 4 -25.67 -20.41 0.69
C ILE A 4 -24.93 -21.44 1.54
N ALA A 5 -24.72 -21.15 2.84
CA ALA A 5 -24.06 -22.11 3.73
C ALA A 5 -24.88 -23.39 3.96
N ARG A 6 -26.21 -23.31 3.86
CA ARG A 6 -27.08 -24.50 3.94
C ARG A 6 -26.99 -25.34 2.67
N ASP A 7 -27.13 -24.73 1.50
CA ASP A 7 -27.00 -25.40 0.20
C ASP A 7 -25.63 -26.12 0.08
N ILE A 8 -24.54 -25.47 0.47
CA ILE A 8 -23.21 -26.12 0.50
C ILE A 8 -23.20 -27.34 1.42
N ARG A 9 -23.80 -27.27 2.62
CA ARG A 9 -23.85 -28.43 3.54
C ARG A 9 -24.70 -29.57 3.00
N GLU A 10 -25.80 -29.26 2.31
CA GLU A 10 -26.65 -30.24 1.65
C GLU A 10 -25.86 -30.93 0.52
N GLN A 11 -25.16 -30.18 -0.33
CA GLN A 11 -24.29 -30.74 -1.38
C GLN A 11 -23.14 -31.58 -0.83
N LEU A 12 -22.49 -31.15 0.27
CA LEU A 12 -21.45 -31.93 0.93
C LEU A 12 -22.01 -33.24 1.48
N ALA A 13 -23.19 -33.21 2.11
CA ALA A 13 -23.84 -34.39 2.63
C ALA A 13 -24.22 -35.38 1.53
N ASP A 14 -24.74 -34.89 0.39
CA ASP A 14 -25.05 -35.70 -0.79
C ASP A 14 -23.80 -36.39 -1.38
N LEU A 15 -22.64 -35.72 -1.29
CA LEU A 15 -21.35 -36.26 -1.70
C LEU A 15 -20.67 -37.14 -0.61
N GLY A 16 -21.23 -37.20 0.60
CA GLY A 16 -20.72 -38.00 1.72
C GLY A 16 -19.62 -37.32 2.57
N TYR A 17 -19.44 -36.01 2.44
CA TYR A 17 -18.43 -35.22 3.16
C TYR A 17 -19.04 -34.41 4.31
N ARG A 18 -18.26 -34.18 5.36
CA ARG A 18 -18.73 -33.48 6.57
C ARG A 18 -18.29 -32.02 6.63
N SER A 19 -17.29 -31.65 5.82
CA SER A 19 -16.71 -30.32 5.80
C SER A 19 -16.18 -29.94 4.41
N LEU A 20 -16.04 -28.63 4.18
CA LEU A 20 -15.39 -28.08 2.98
C LEU A 20 -13.93 -28.53 2.86
N ASP A 21 -13.24 -28.61 3.99
CA ASP A 21 -11.83 -28.99 4.10
C ASP A 21 -11.53 -30.36 3.46
N GLU A 22 -12.48 -31.30 3.53
CA GLU A 22 -12.35 -32.63 2.93
C GLU A 22 -12.38 -32.61 1.39
N VAL A 23 -13.04 -31.61 0.80
CA VAL A 23 -13.28 -31.51 -0.65
C VAL A 23 -12.39 -30.48 -1.36
N ILE A 24 -11.71 -29.59 -0.63
CA ILE A 24 -10.82 -28.59 -1.22
C ILE A 24 -9.68 -29.28 -1.98
N GLY A 25 -9.55 -28.93 -3.26
CA GLY A 25 -8.52 -29.46 -4.15
C GLY A 25 -8.74 -30.91 -4.59
N GLN A 26 -9.93 -31.49 -4.39
CA GLN A 26 -10.29 -32.83 -4.86
C GLN A 26 -10.90 -32.77 -6.28
N ALA A 27 -10.06 -32.60 -7.31
CA ALA A 27 -10.50 -32.51 -8.70
C ALA A 27 -11.25 -33.78 -9.17
N HIS A 28 -10.96 -34.94 -8.56
CA HIS A 28 -11.63 -36.20 -8.85
C HIS A 28 -13.14 -36.21 -8.52
N LEU A 29 -13.63 -35.26 -7.71
CA LEU A 29 -15.06 -35.09 -7.44
C LEU A 29 -15.82 -34.43 -8.59
N LEU A 30 -15.09 -33.87 -9.55
CA LEU A 30 -15.63 -33.20 -10.71
C LEU A 30 -15.59 -34.14 -11.91
N ARG A 31 -16.62 -34.04 -12.76
CA ARG A 31 -16.67 -34.72 -14.05
C ARG A 31 -17.29 -33.82 -15.10
N ILE A 32 -16.82 -33.96 -16.33
CA ILE A 32 -17.41 -33.26 -17.47
C ILE A 32 -18.81 -33.84 -17.72
N ARG A 33 -19.80 -32.96 -17.85
CA ARG A 33 -21.17 -33.33 -18.22
C ARG A 33 -21.17 -33.91 -19.63
N LYS A 34 -21.80 -35.07 -19.84
CA LYS A 34 -21.76 -35.80 -21.12
C LYS A 34 -22.37 -34.98 -22.26
N GLU A 35 -23.31 -34.10 -21.94
CA GLU A 35 -24.02 -33.23 -22.87
C GLU A 35 -23.10 -32.21 -23.55
N VAL A 36 -21.95 -31.89 -22.95
CA VAL A 36 -20.94 -30.97 -23.52
C VAL A 36 -20.44 -31.46 -24.87
N HIS A 37 -20.31 -32.78 -25.05
CA HIS A 37 -19.84 -33.37 -26.31
C HIS A 37 -20.86 -33.22 -27.46
N ASN A 38 -22.14 -33.01 -27.14
CA ASN A 38 -23.19 -32.79 -28.13
C ASN A 38 -23.31 -31.30 -28.53
N HIS A 39 -22.73 -30.39 -27.75
CA HIS A 39 -22.81 -28.96 -28.00
C HIS A 39 -21.84 -28.54 -29.11
N TRP A 40 -22.36 -27.84 -30.13
CA TRP A 40 -21.61 -27.48 -31.34
C TRP A 40 -20.34 -26.64 -31.08
N LYS A 41 -20.32 -25.81 -30.03
CA LYS A 41 -19.15 -25.00 -29.63
C LYS A 41 -18.30 -25.65 -28.54
N ALA A 42 -18.89 -26.47 -27.67
CA ALA A 42 -18.22 -26.91 -26.45
C ALA A 42 -17.58 -28.29 -26.60
N ARG A 43 -17.93 -29.04 -27.66
CA ARG A 43 -17.38 -30.38 -27.94
C ARG A 43 -15.86 -30.42 -28.10
N THR A 44 -15.22 -29.30 -28.42
CA THR A 44 -13.77 -29.19 -28.62
C THR A 44 -13.02 -28.71 -27.39
N LEU A 45 -13.70 -28.46 -26.27
CA LEU A 45 -13.05 -28.07 -25.03
C LEU A 45 -12.37 -29.28 -24.40
N ASP A 46 -11.06 -29.16 -24.19
CA ASP A 46 -10.31 -30.06 -23.34
C ASP A 46 -10.15 -29.40 -21.95
N LEU A 47 -10.64 -30.07 -20.91
CA LEU A 47 -10.55 -29.63 -19.51
C LEU A 47 -9.62 -30.54 -18.69
N SER A 48 -8.82 -31.38 -19.35
CA SER A 48 -7.87 -32.29 -18.71
C SER A 48 -6.95 -31.56 -17.72
N ASP A 49 -6.41 -30.40 -18.10
CA ASP A 49 -5.55 -29.57 -17.24
C ASP A 49 -6.27 -29.05 -15.99
N LEU A 50 -7.58 -28.77 -16.08
CA LEU A 50 -8.38 -28.31 -14.93
C LEU A 50 -8.73 -29.46 -13.97
N LEU A 51 -8.90 -30.66 -14.51
CA LEU A 51 -9.24 -31.86 -13.74
C LEU A 51 -8.01 -32.65 -13.28
N TYR A 52 -6.81 -32.21 -13.68
CA TYR A 52 -5.57 -32.84 -13.30
C TYR A 52 -5.33 -32.73 -11.78
N GLN A 53 -5.18 -33.88 -11.14
CA GLN A 53 -4.86 -33.97 -9.71
C GLN A 53 -3.36 -34.27 -9.56
N ALA A 54 -2.57 -33.26 -9.19
CA ALA A 54 -1.18 -33.49 -8.81
C ALA A 54 -1.08 -34.30 -7.50
N GLU A 55 -0.11 -35.20 -7.42
CA GLU A 55 0.21 -35.89 -6.18
C GLU A 55 0.60 -34.87 -5.11
N SER A 56 -0.15 -34.88 -4.00
CA SER A 56 0.05 -33.96 -2.89
C SER A 56 -0.33 -34.62 -1.58
N ASP A 57 0.43 -34.29 -0.55
CA ASP A 57 0.10 -34.59 0.84
C ASP A 57 -1.24 -33.94 1.19
N VAL A 58 -2.26 -34.77 1.47
CA VAL A 58 -3.63 -34.32 1.75
C VAL A 58 -3.67 -33.29 2.88
N SER A 59 -2.75 -33.41 3.85
CA SER A 59 -2.63 -32.48 4.98
C SER A 59 -2.16 -31.07 4.59
N LYS A 60 -1.70 -30.86 3.36
CA LYS A 60 -1.18 -29.58 2.85
C LYS A 60 -2.08 -28.91 1.80
N ARG A 61 -3.29 -29.41 1.61
CA ARG A 61 -4.20 -28.91 0.55
C ARG A 61 -4.86 -27.58 0.88
N PHE A 62 -5.04 -27.27 2.16
CA PHE A 62 -5.59 -25.99 2.62
C PHE A 62 -4.86 -25.54 3.89
N PHE A 63 -4.64 -24.23 4.03
CA PHE A 63 -3.99 -23.61 5.20
C PHE A 63 -2.69 -24.30 5.69
N ALA A 64 -1.88 -24.83 4.76
CA ALA A 64 -0.70 -25.64 5.09
C ALA A 64 0.40 -24.88 5.84
N ARG A 65 0.39 -23.55 5.79
CA ARG A 65 1.39 -22.68 6.43
C ARG A 65 0.73 -21.40 6.91
N ALA A 66 1.07 -20.99 8.13
CA ALA A 66 0.79 -19.64 8.59
C ALA A 66 1.55 -18.64 7.71
N GLN A 67 0.92 -17.50 7.41
CA GLN A 67 1.58 -16.42 6.71
C GLN A 67 2.40 -15.61 7.71
N GLU A 68 3.71 -15.55 7.50
CA GLU A 68 4.60 -14.66 8.22
C GLU A 68 4.83 -13.41 7.37
N HIS A 69 4.42 -12.26 7.89
CA HIS A 69 4.45 -10.99 7.15
C HIS A 69 5.63 -10.09 7.55
N HIS A 70 6.45 -10.52 8.52
CA HIS A 70 7.65 -9.82 8.99
C HIS A 70 7.39 -8.34 9.31
N VAL A 71 6.25 -8.05 9.93
CA VAL A 71 5.83 -6.68 10.26
C VAL A 71 6.77 -6.05 11.27
N ASP A 72 7.28 -6.86 12.20
CA ASP A 72 8.29 -6.55 13.22
C ASP A 72 9.59 -5.97 12.63
N ARG A 73 9.94 -6.32 11.38
CA ARG A 73 11.17 -5.85 10.74
C ARG A 73 11.03 -4.50 10.05
N ARG A 74 9.81 -4.00 9.87
CA ARG A 74 9.55 -2.75 9.15
C ARG A 74 10.09 -1.55 9.93
N PHE A 75 10.46 -0.50 9.20
CA PHE A 75 11.05 0.69 9.81
C PHE A 75 10.12 1.33 10.86
N ASP A 76 8.83 1.49 10.53
CA ASP A 76 7.85 2.08 11.44
C ASP A 76 7.73 1.30 12.75
N GLU A 77 7.62 -0.02 12.66
CA GLU A 77 7.43 -0.89 13.84
C GLU A 77 8.65 -0.81 14.76
N ARG A 78 9.86 -0.82 14.18
CA ARG A 78 11.11 -0.76 14.94
C ARG A 78 11.38 0.60 15.58
N ASN A 79 10.99 1.70 14.95
CA ASN A 79 11.48 3.04 15.31
C ASN A 79 10.37 4.06 15.65
N LEU A 80 9.21 3.99 15.00
CA LEU A 80 8.20 5.04 15.06
C LEU A 80 7.02 4.71 15.97
N VAL A 81 6.47 3.51 15.91
CA VAL A 81 5.19 3.18 16.58
C VAL A 81 5.30 3.39 18.09
N ALA A 82 6.20 2.66 18.76
CA ALA A 82 6.36 2.76 20.22
C ALA A 82 6.72 4.18 20.67
N THR A 83 7.61 4.85 19.92
CA THR A 83 8.09 6.21 20.22
C THR A 83 6.98 7.25 20.11
N CYS A 84 6.09 7.12 19.12
CA CYS A 84 5.05 8.11 18.84
C CYS A 84 3.74 7.86 19.60
N LEU A 85 3.50 6.65 20.12
CA LEU A 85 2.26 6.31 20.86
C LEU A 85 1.90 7.33 21.95
N PRO A 86 2.81 7.75 22.85
CA PRO A 86 2.50 8.76 23.87
C PRO A 86 2.09 10.12 23.27
N THR A 87 2.67 10.49 22.12
CA THR A 87 2.31 11.71 21.39
C THR A 87 0.95 11.59 20.74
N ILE A 88 0.58 10.43 20.21
CA ILE A 88 -0.75 10.19 19.63
C ILE A 88 -1.85 10.37 20.69
N GLU A 89 -1.61 9.86 21.90
CA GLU A 89 -2.57 9.95 23.02
C GLU A 89 -2.66 11.38 23.58
N ASN A 90 -1.51 11.99 23.87
CA ASN A 90 -1.45 13.25 24.61
C ASN A 90 -1.40 14.49 23.71
N LYS A 91 -1.26 14.29 22.39
CA LYS A 91 -1.12 15.34 21.37
C LYS A 91 0.04 16.31 21.63
N LYS A 92 1.07 15.84 22.34
CA LYS A 92 2.27 16.63 22.63
C LYS A 92 3.24 16.54 21.45
N PRO A 93 3.66 17.67 20.86
CA PRO A 93 4.55 17.64 19.71
C PRO A 93 5.84 16.88 19.95
N ILE A 94 6.30 16.14 18.94
CA ILE A 94 7.58 15.42 18.95
C ILE A 94 8.31 15.63 17.63
N GLN A 95 9.63 15.70 17.70
CA GLN A 95 10.51 15.76 16.54
C GLN A 95 11.52 14.62 16.62
N LEU A 96 11.68 13.86 15.55
CA LEU A 96 12.57 12.72 15.49
C LEU A 96 13.42 12.78 14.23
N VAL A 97 14.65 12.26 14.31
CA VAL A 97 15.60 12.25 13.20
C VAL A 97 16.08 10.81 12.96
N TYR A 98 16.05 10.37 11.70
CA TYR A 98 16.49 9.04 11.32
C TYR A 98 17.26 9.03 9.99
N LYS A 99 17.98 7.93 9.74
CA LYS A 99 18.59 7.65 8.43
C LYS A 99 17.81 6.54 7.73
N LEU A 100 17.51 6.73 6.45
CA LEU A 100 16.82 5.75 5.62
C LEU A 100 17.76 5.10 4.60
N ARG A 101 17.39 3.88 4.22
CA ARG A 101 17.93 3.17 3.06
C ARG A 101 16.77 2.81 2.14
N ASN A 102 17.05 2.57 0.87
CA ASN A 102 16.03 2.18 -0.11
C ASN A 102 15.21 0.92 0.31
N SER A 103 15.78 0.05 1.15
CA SER A 103 15.05 -1.09 1.73
C SER A 103 13.92 -0.70 2.70
N ASP A 104 13.99 0.50 3.28
CA ASP A 104 12.97 1.07 4.17
C ASP A 104 11.80 1.59 3.35
N ARG A 105 10.87 0.68 3.02
CA ARG A 105 9.66 0.96 2.25
C ARG A 105 8.50 1.36 3.16
N THR A 106 7.53 2.09 2.60
CA THR A 106 6.27 2.45 3.30
C THR A 106 6.47 3.18 4.63
N VAL A 107 7.57 3.93 4.77
CA VAL A 107 7.87 4.66 6.01
C VAL A 107 6.76 5.68 6.28
N GLY A 108 6.25 5.69 7.52
CA GLY A 108 5.17 6.54 7.98
C GLY A 108 3.77 5.94 7.82
N SER A 109 3.58 4.88 7.03
CA SER A 109 2.23 4.33 6.77
C SER A 109 1.65 3.60 7.99
N THR A 110 2.46 2.86 8.74
CA THR A 110 1.99 2.13 9.94
C THR A 110 1.70 3.13 11.05
N LEU A 111 2.54 4.15 11.20
CA LEU A 111 2.26 5.29 12.07
C LEU A 111 0.94 5.97 11.70
N GLY A 112 0.70 6.19 10.39
CA GLY A 112 -0.54 6.75 9.88
C GLY A 112 -1.79 5.95 10.24
N TYR A 113 -1.69 4.61 10.23
CA TYR A 113 -2.74 3.73 10.72
C TYR A 113 -3.05 3.95 12.21
N PHE A 114 -2.04 3.98 13.07
CA PHE A 114 -2.25 4.16 14.51
C PHE A 114 -2.87 5.52 14.84
N ILE A 115 -2.45 6.58 14.14
CA ILE A 115 -3.04 7.92 14.28
C ILE A 115 -4.51 7.91 13.83
N SER A 116 -4.78 7.36 12.64
CA SER A 116 -6.13 7.34 12.07
C SER A 116 -7.08 6.53 12.93
N ARG A 117 -6.62 5.38 13.43
CA ARG A 117 -7.39 4.52 14.36
C ARG A 117 -7.67 5.23 15.68
N SER A 118 -6.68 5.91 16.26
CA SER A 118 -6.84 6.57 17.57
C SER A 118 -7.68 7.85 17.50
N THR A 119 -7.73 8.51 16.34
CA THR A 119 -8.42 9.80 16.16
C THR A 119 -9.73 9.70 15.38
N GLY A 120 -10.14 8.49 14.97
CA GLY A 120 -11.29 8.29 14.10
C GLY A 120 -11.15 8.98 12.74
N GLY A 121 -9.93 9.05 12.20
CA GLY A 121 -9.61 9.67 10.91
C GLY A 121 -9.50 11.20 10.93
N LYS A 122 -9.68 11.86 12.08
CA LYS A 122 -9.55 13.33 12.17
C LYS A 122 -8.08 13.81 12.10
N GLY A 123 -7.15 12.93 12.44
CA GLY A 123 -5.71 13.24 12.55
C GLY A 123 -5.38 14.03 13.83
N LEU A 124 -4.16 14.54 13.87
CA LEU A 124 -3.61 15.31 14.98
C LEU A 124 -3.64 16.83 14.67
N PRO A 125 -3.40 17.69 15.68
CA PRO A 125 -3.01 19.07 15.43
C PRO A 125 -1.83 19.15 14.45
N GLU A 126 -1.72 20.26 13.74
CA GLU A 126 -0.68 20.43 12.73
C GLU A 126 0.72 20.31 13.33
N ASP A 127 1.63 19.65 12.60
CA ASP A 127 3.03 19.46 13.00
C ASP A 127 3.21 18.84 14.41
N THR A 128 2.26 18.01 14.85
CA THR A 128 2.37 17.27 16.12
C THR A 128 3.48 16.22 16.05
N ILE A 129 3.70 15.60 14.90
CA ILE A 129 4.81 14.67 14.70
C ILE A 129 5.62 15.16 13.51
N THR A 130 6.86 15.56 13.76
CA THR A 130 7.80 15.92 12.70
C THR A 130 8.91 14.87 12.63
N LEU A 131 9.07 14.27 11.46
CA LEU A 131 10.07 13.23 11.20
C LEU A 131 11.03 13.74 10.14
N SER A 132 12.29 13.92 10.51
CA SER A 132 13.36 14.30 9.59
C SER A 132 14.20 13.08 9.24
N PHE A 133 14.49 12.91 7.96
CA PHE A 133 15.18 11.76 7.41
C PHE A 133 16.36 12.21 6.56
N THR A 134 17.42 11.41 6.54
CA THR A 134 18.52 11.54 5.57
C THR A 134 18.71 10.24 4.79
N GLY A 135 19.16 10.35 3.53
CA GLY A 135 19.48 9.21 2.67
C GLY A 135 18.43 8.93 1.59
N SER A 136 18.30 7.66 1.21
CA SER A 136 17.41 7.23 0.10
C SER A 136 16.21 6.47 0.65
N ALA A 137 15.00 6.96 0.43
CA ALA A 137 13.77 6.32 0.88
C ALA A 137 13.27 5.28 -0.12
N GLY A 138 12.79 4.14 0.40
CA GLY A 138 12.18 3.11 -0.41
C GLY A 138 10.83 3.51 -1.00
N GLN A 139 10.28 2.61 -1.82
CA GLN A 139 8.97 2.78 -2.43
C GLN A 139 7.87 3.10 -1.40
N SER A 140 6.92 3.93 -1.83
CA SER A 140 5.75 4.34 -1.03
C SER A 140 6.11 5.11 0.25
N PHE A 141 7.20 5.87 0.24
CA PHE A 141 7.52 6.80 1.33
C PHE A 141 6.34 7.74 1.61
N ALA A 142 5.97 7.89 2.89
CA ALA A 142 4.85 8.72 3.33
C ALA A 142 3.48 8.35 2.73
N ALA A 143 3.28 7.08 2.33
CA ALA A 143 1.98 6.64 1.84
C ALA A 143 0.92 6.68 2.97
N PHE A 144 -0.28 7.16 2.62
CA PHE A 144 -1.45 7.31 3.50
C PHE A 144 -1.21 8.18 4.75
N LEU A 145 -0.24 9.11 4.70
CA LEU A 145 0.14 9.93 5.85
C LEU A 145 -0.99 10.89 6.27
N PRO A 146 -1.52 10.79 7.50
CA PRO A 146 -2.66 11.57 7.96
C PRO A 146 -2.26 12.98 8.43
N LYS A 147 -3.28 13.83 8.60
CA LYS A 147 -3.11 15.17 9.18
C LYS A 147 -2.34 15.14 10.51
N GLY A 148 -1.41 16.08 10.64
CA GLY A 148 -0.62 16.33 11.85
C GLY A 148 0.73 15.64 11.90
N VAL A 149 1.08 14.92 10.82
CA VAL A 149 2.44 14.40 10.60
C VAL A 149 3.11 15.16 9.47
N THR A 150 4.36 15.52 9.70
CA THR A 150 5.24 16.19 8.74
C THR A 150 6.50 15.35 8.57
N MET A 151 6.74 14.88 7.34
CA MET A 151 7.93 14.08 7.00
C MET A 151 8.84 14.89 6.09
N ILE A 152 10.08 15.07 6.50
CA ILE A 152 11.11 15.82 5.78
C ILE A 152 12.22 14.83 5.43
N LEU A 153 12.56 14.71 4.15
CA LEU A 153 13.66 13.85 3.69
C LEU A 153 14.70 14.71 2.99
N THR A 154 15.93 14.67 3.46
CA THR A 154 17.10 15.19 2.76
C THR A 154 17.79 14.02 2.04
N GLY A 155 17.70 14.01 0.71
CA GLY A 155 18.17 12.94 -0.17
C GLY A 155 17.17 12.64 -1.28
N ASP A 156 16.95 11.36 -1.59
CA ASP A 156 16.10 10.89 -2.68
C ASP A 156 15.04 9.87 -2.21
N ALA A 157 13.99 9.69 -2.99
CA ALA A 157 12.98 8.67 -2.75
C ALA A 157 12.60 7.91 -4.04
N ASN A 158 12.25 6.63 -3.90
CA ASN A 158 11.75 5.84 -5.02
C ASN A 158 10.25 6.11 -5.32
N ASP A 159 9.64 5.25 -6.14
CA ASP A 159 8.27 5.44 -6.63
C ASP A 159 7.22 5.55 -5.51
N TYR A 160 6.08 6.14 -5.85
CA TYR A 160 4.86 6.22 -5.02
C TYR A 160 4.96 7.08 -3.77
N VAL A 161 5.85 8.09 -3.75
CA VAL A 161 5.92 9.06 -2.66
C VAL A 161 4.53 9.67 -2.41
N GLY A 162 4.07 9.62 -1.16
CA GLY A 162 2.80 10.19 -0.76
C GLY A 162 1.59 9.54 -1.43
N LYS A 163 1.66 8.29 -1.88
CA LYS A 163 0.48 7.56 -2.37
C LYS A 163 -0.65 7.62 -1.33
N GLY A 164 -1.83 8.05 -1.75
CA GLY A 164 -3.01 8.16 -0.89
C GLY A 164 -2.85 9.14 0.27
N LEU A 165 -1.96 10.15 0.15
CA LEU A 165 -1.70 11.14 1.19
C LEU A 165 -3.00 11.69 1.78
N SER A 166 -3.15 11.69 3.10
CA SER A 166 -4.44 11.91 3.78
C SER A 166 -4.39 13.08 4.78
N GLY A 167 -3.65 14.14 4.40
CA GLY A 167 -3.58 15.41 5.14
C GLY A 167 -2.24 15.67 5.83
N GLY A 168 -1.30 14.73 5.79
CA GLY A 168 0.08 14.95 6.23
C GLY A 168 0.88 15.84 5.26
N LYS A 169 2.05 16.29 5.70
CA LYS A 169 3.00 17.05 4.88
C LYS A 169 4.20 16.19 4.54
N VAL A 170 4.66 16.27 3.30
CA VAL A 170 5.84 15.54 2.83
C VAL A 170 6.75 16.53 2.14
N ILE A 171 8.01 16.61 2.58
CA ILE A 171 9.00 17.55 2.09
C ILE A 171 10.21 16.71 1.68
N ILE A 172 10.65 16.84 0.43
CA ILE A 172 11.88 16.19 -0.04
C ILE A 172 12.82 17.30 -0.51
N LYS A 173 14.03 17.28 0.04
CA LYS A 173 15.12 18.23 -0.20
C LYS A 173 16.30 17.47 -0.76
N SER A 174 17.03 18.06 -1.71
CA SER A 174 18.28 17.48 -2.15
C SER A 174 19.32 17.58 -1.04
N GLU A 175 20.33 16.71 -1.07
CA GLU A 175 21.56 16.99 -0.33
C GLU A 175 22.27 18.17 -1.01
N GLU A 176 22.78 19.13 -0.23
CA GLU A 176 23.63 20.19 -0.77
C GLU A 176 24.94 19.58 -1.28
N ILE A 177 25.06 19.44 -2.60
CA ILE A 177 26.29 18.99 -3.25
C ILE A 177 26.95 20.22 -3.88
N ILE A 178 28.08 20.65 -3.31
CA ILE A 178 28.85 21.78 -3.80
C ILE A 178 29.21 21.56 -5.28
N GLY A 179 28.78 22.48 -6.15
CA GLY A 179 29.09 22.48 -7.57
C GLY A 179 28.15 21.67 -8.46
N VAL A 180 27.02 21.17 -7.93
CA VAL A 180 25.98 20.50 -8.71
C VAL A 180 24.70 21.31 -8.68
N ASP A 181 24.13 21.55 -9.85
CA ASP A 181 22.83 22.20 -10.00
C ASP A 181 21.71 21.23 -9.59
N THR A 182 20.98 21.58 -8.53
CA THR A 182 19.89 20.78 -7.94
C THR A 182 18.75 20.57 -8.92
N ASP A 183 18.54 21.48 -9.88
CA ASP A 183 17.45 21.43 -10.87
C ASP A 183 17.59 20.25 -11.85
N SER A 184 18.79 19.67 -11.94
CA SER A 184 19.10 18.55 -12.83
C SER A 184 18.88 17.15 -12.21
N GLN A 185 18.53 17.08 -10.92
CA GLN A 185 18.48 15.81 -10.20
C GLN A 185 17.06 15.28 -9.99
N ALA A 186 16.83 14.03 -10.39
CA ALA A 186 15.59 13.33 -10.06
C ALA A 186 15.58 12.94 -8.57
N MET A 187 14.75 13.61 -7.77
CA MET A 187 14.64 13.38 -6.33
C MET A 187 13.56 12.36 -5.95
N MET A 188 12.67 12.02 -6.88
CA MET A 188 11.58 11.08 -6.67
C MET A 188 11.36 10.17 -7.88
N GLY A 189 10.97 8.93 -7.60
CA GLY A 189 10.47 8.00 -8.61
C GLY A 189 9.08 8.34 -9.14
N ASN A 190 8.48 7.38 -9.82
CA ASN A 190 7.23 7.57 -10.55
C ASN A 190 5.99 7.59 -9.64
N VAL A 191 4.87 8.08 -10.19
CA VAL A 191 3.52 7.91 -9.61
C VAL A 191 3.40 8.45 -8.18
N ALA A 192 4.07 9.57 -7.90
CA ALA A 192 3.91 10.31 -6.67
C ALA A 192 2.46 10.83 -6.51
N LEU A 193 1.96 10.87 -5.28
CA LEU A 193 0.64 11.40 -4.90
C LEU A 193 -0.59 10.71 -5.53
N LEU A 194 -0.43 9.50 -6.07
CA LEU A 194 -1.53 8.69 -6.60
C LEU A 194 -2.68 8.53 -5.59
N GLU A 195 -3.94 8.63 -6.04
CA GLU A 195 -5.16 8.40 -5.23
C GLU A 195 -5.32 9.36 -4.03
N ARG A 196 -4.74 10.56 -4.10
CA ARG A 196 -4.91 11.59 -3.06
C ARG A 196 -6.32 12.22 -3.10
N PRO A 197 -7.06 12.31 -1.96
CA PRO A 197 -8.32 13.02 -1.90
C PRO A 197 -8.16 14.54 -2.12
N ALA A 198 -9.02 15.13 -2.96
CA ALA A 198 -8.92 16.51 -3.45
C ALA A 198 -9.18 17.62 -2.41
N VAL A 199 -9.50 17.28 -1.15
CA VAL A 199 -10.30 18.15 -0.27
C VAL A 199 -9.49 19.14 0.58
N LYS A 200 -8.15 19.09 0.61
CA LYS A 200 -7.31 20.07 1.33
C LYS A 200 -5.98 20.36 0.61
N PRO A 201 -5.41 21.58 0.77
CA PRO A 201 -4.03 21.84 0.36
C PRO A 201 -3.13 20.91 1.19
N MET A 202 -2.59 19.89 0.52
CA MET A 202 -1.50 19.10 1.08
C MET A 202 -0.25 19.62 0.40
N TYR A 203 0.68 20.09 1.21
CA TYR A 203 1.93 20.64 0.73
C TYR A 203 2.91 19.47 0.58
N ALA A 204 3.09 19.03 -0.66
CA ALA A 204 4.38 18.47 -1.05
C ALA A 204 5.28 19.66 -1.35
N VAL A 205 6.02 20.18 -0.35
CA VAL A 205 6.99 21.24 -0.61
C VAL A 205 8.24 20.56 -1.14
N LEU A 206 8.45 20.65 -2.44
CA LEU A 206 9.75 20.45 -3.05
C LEU A 206 10.42 21.83 -2.97
N GLN A 207 11.26 22.01 -1.95
CA GLN A 207 11.94 23.28 -1.73
C GLN A 207 13.21 23.27 -2.59
N GLU A 208 13.17 23.99 -3.71
CA GLU A 208 14.33 24.61 -4.34
C GLU A 208 14.70 25.85 -3.50
N ASP A 209 15.99 26.10 -3.29
CA ASP A 209 16.49 27.14 -2.38
C ASP A 209 15.95 28.55 -2.67
N ASP A 210 16.00 29.39 -1.63
CA ASP A 210 15.33 30.67 -1.31
C ASP A 210 15.32 31.84 -2.35
N SER A 211 15.43 31.60 -3.66
CA SER A 211 15.24 32.62 -4.70
C SER A 211 14.27 32.27 -5.82
N ALA A 212 13.72 31.04 -5.86
CA ALA A 212 12.76 30.60 -6.87
C ALA A 212 11.50 29.98 -6.23
N CYS A 213 10.84 30.75 -5.37
CA CYS A 213 9.60 30.34 -4.71
C CYS A 213 8.43 30.25 -5.73
N ALA A 214 8.19 29.07 -6.35
CA ALA A 214 6.86 28.58 -6.79
C ALA A 214 6.86 27.40 -7.81
N THR A 215 7.98 27.00 -8.43
CA THR A 215 7.89 26.44 -9.79
C THR A 215 7.59 24.93 -9.90
N VAL A 216 7.96 24.07 -8.93
CA VAL A 216 7.85 22.61 -9.12
C VAL A 216 6.51 22.02 -8.69
N VAL A 217 5.87 22.55 -7.64
CA VAL A 217 4.54 22.11 -7.19
C VAL A 217 3.48 22.31 -8.29
N GLN A 218 3.67 23.35 -9.12
CA GLN A 218 2.74 23.66 -10.20
C GLN A 218 2.89 22.72 -11.41
N LYS A 219 4.09 22.21 -11.72
CA LYS A 219 4.31 21.33 -12.90
C LYS A 219 3.70 19.94 -12.77
N LEU A 220 3.69 19.34 -11.57
CA LEU A 220 3.05 18.04 -11.32
C LEU A 220 1.52 18.16 -11.27
N LEU A 221 0.98 19.21 -10.63
CA LEU A 221 -0.47 19.48 -10.60
C LEU A 221 -1.04 19.89 -11.97
N LEU A 222 -0.29 20.63 -12.78
CA LEU A 222 -0.73 21.02 -14.14
C LEU A 222 -0.68 19.87 -15.14
N ARG A 223 0.23 18.90 -15.01
CA ARG A 223 0.29 17.74 -15.92
C ARG A 223 -0.88 16.78 -15.77
N GLU A 224 -1.48 16.66 -14.59
CA GLU A 224 -2.72 15.89 -14.41
C GLU A 224 -3.96 16.68 -14.84
N SER A 225 -3.98 17.99 -14.62
CA SER A 225 -5.08 18.87 -15.06
C SER A 225 -5.24 18.92 -16.59
N VAL A 226 -4.12 18.91 -17.33
CA VAL A 226 -4.13 18.94 -18.81
C VAL A 226 -4.59 17.61 -19.44
N LYS A 227 -4.57 16.48 -18.69
CA LYS A 227 -5.07 15.19 -19.20
C LYS A 227 -6.56 14.96 -18.99
N MET A 228 -7.24 15.75 -18.15
CA MET A 228 -8.70 15.62 -17.95
C MET A 228 -9.53 16.45 -18.96
N ASP A 229 -8.95 17.41 -19.67
CA ASP A 229 -9.66 18.28 -20.63
C ASP A 229 -9.56 17.83 -22.10
N ALA A 230 -8.95 16.68 -22.39
CA ALA A 230 -8.77 16.16 -23.77
C ALA A 230 -9.75 15.03 -24.16
N SER A 231 -10.91 14.96 -23.51
CA SER A 231 -12.01 14.08 -23.92
C SER A 231 -13.37 14.71 -23.62
N ILE A 232 -13.77 15.65 -24.48
CA ILE A 232 -15.16 15.95 -24.84
C ILE A 232 -15.24 15.91 -26.36
#